data_AF-A0A661LPH3-F1
#
_entry.id   AF-A0A661LPH3-F1
#
_cell.length_a   1.000
_cell.length_b   1.000
_cell.length_c   1.000
_cell.angle_alpha   90.00
_cell.angle_beta   90.00
_cell.angle_gamma   90.00
#
_symmetry.space_group_name_H-M   'P 1'
#
loop_
_entity.id
_entity.type
_entity.pdbx_description
1 polymer ?
#
loop_
_entity_poly.entity_id
_entity_poly.type
_entity_poly.pdbx_seq_one_letter_code
_entity_poly.pdbx_strand_id
1 'polypeptide(L)'
;MPVYEYTALDRAGKTKKGILDADSTVAARQKLRGSGIFPVEVKEALSKPKGIPSGPVSLIGLLKGVKPGEIFAMTRQLSILLGAGVPLVKSLEALISQITNSMLQKIMAQIKESVNEGNSLAFSLSQHPKFFSNLYVNMVDSGEASGSLDVVLGRLAEFGEHQQALRGRFKAALAYPAFMSLIGTVVLFFLITFIVPNITKIFTDMHQTLPL
;
A
#
# COMPACT_ATOMS: atom_id res chain seq x y z
N MET A 1 -8.79 24.25 19.25
CA MET A 1 -9.63 25.38 18.79
C MET A 1 -10.61 24.82 17.76
N PRO A 2 -11.91 25.14 17.82
CA PRO A 2 -12.90 24.60 16.90
C PRO A 2 -12.69 25.17 15.49
N VAL A 3 -12.87 24.30 14.50
CA VAL A 3 -12.60 24.58 13.10
C VAL A 3 -13.95 24.65 12.37
N TYR A 4 -14.24 25.75 11.69
CA TYR A 4 -15.53 25.94 11.01
C TYR A 4 -15.35 25.83 9.49
N GLU A 5 -16.15 24.99 8.84
CA GLU A 5 -16.23 24.94 7.38
C GLU A 5 -17.24 26.00 6.92
N TYR A 6 -16.83 26.87 5.99
CA TYR A 6 -17.70 27.90 5.44
C TYR A 6 -17.85 27.74 3.93
N THR A 7 -19.09 27.90 3.49
CA THR A 7 -19.45 28.13 2.08
C THR A 7 -19.83 29.59 1.98
N ALA A 8 -19.01 30.38 1.30
CA ALA A 8 -19.26 31.81 1.17
C ALA A 8 -19.17 32.26 -0.29
N LEU A 9 -19.99 33.25 -0.63
CA LEU A 9 -20.05 33.86 -1.96
C LEU A 9 -19.15 35.09 -1.98
N ASP A 10 -18.27 35.14 -2.97
CA ASP A 10 -17.49 36.33 -3.30
C ASP A 10 -18.41 37.37 -3.98
N ARG A 11 -18.02 38.66 -4.00
CA ARG A 11 -18.82 39.75 -4.62
C ARG A 11 -19.12 39.53 -6.11
N ALA A 12 -18.35 38.66 -6.76
CA ALA A 12 -18.52 38.24 -8.15
C ALA A 12 -19.40 36.97 -8.34
N GLY A 13 -20.10 36.50 -7.30
CA GLY A 13 -21.02 35.36 -7.38
C GLY A 13 -20.35 33.98 -7.46
N LYS A 14 -19.03 33.89 -7.27
CA LYS A 14 -18.31 32.61 -7.21
C LYS A 14 -18.31 32.05 -5.79
N THR A 15 -18.63 30.77 -5.66
CA THR A 15 -18.63 30.05 -4.39
C THR A 15 -17.20 29.65 -4.01
N LYS A 16 -16.75 30.08 -2.83
CA LYS A 16 -15.50 29.62 -2.21
C LYS A 16 -15.80 28.81 -0.96
N LYS A 17 -15.20 27.63 -0.90
CA LYS A 17 -15.25 26.72 0.25
C LYS A 17 -13.91 26.79 0.95
N GLY A 18 -13.94 26.99 2.26
CA GLY A 18 -12.72 27.13 3.04
C GLY A 18 -12.94 26.71 4.49
N ILE A 19 -11.84 26.45 5.15
CA ILE A 19 -11.80 26.13 6.57
C ILE A 19 -11.30 27.38 7.31
N LEU A 20 -12.03 27.82 8.33
CA LEU A 20 -11.69 28.99 9.13
C LEU A 20 -11.69 28.64 10.61
N ASP A 21 -10.56 28.90 11.26
CA ASP A 21 -10.44 28.84 12.71
C ASP A 21 -11.08 30.09 13.34
N ALA A 22 -12.08 29.85 14.18
CA ALA A 22 -12.79 30.86 14.93
C ALA A 22 -13.28 30.28 16.26
N ASP A 23 -13.49 31.11 17.27
CA ASP A 23 -13.91 30.63 18.60
C ASP A 23 -15.44 30.50 18.74
N SER A 24 -16.21 30.99 17.76
CA SER A 24 -17.67 30.85 17.70
C SER A 24 -18.21 31.04 16.28
N THR A 25 -19.42 30.54 16.03
CA THR A 25 -20.15 30.74 14.76
C THR A 25 -20.39 32.22 14.41
N VAL A 26 -20.51 33.08 15.43
CA VAL A 26 -20.65 34.53 15.29
C VAL A 26 -19.31 35.17 14.90
N ALA A 27 -18.21 34.76 15.55
CA ALA A 27 -16.86 35.23 15.23
C ALA A 27 -16.41 34.80 13.81
N ALA A 28 -16.76 33.59 13.38
CA ALA A 28 -16.50 33.10 12.02
C ALA A 28 -17.20 33.96 10.96
N ARG A 29 -18.48 34.28 11.16
CA ARG A 29 -19.24 35.15 10.24
C ARG A 29 -18.68 36.57 10.18
N GLN A 30 -18.23 37.11 11.31
CA GLN A 30 -17.66 38.46 11.37
C GLN A 30 -16.30 38.55 10.66
N LYS A 31 -15.45 37.53 10.82
CA LYS A 31 -14.14 37.42 10.15
C LYS A 31 -14.28 37.23 8.63
N LEU A 32 -15.30 36.49 8.19
CA LEU A 32 -15.66 36.34 6.77
C LEU A 32 -16.21 37.64 6.16
N ARG A 33 -17.09 38.36 6.87
CA ARG A 33 -17.57 39.69 6.44
C ARG A 33 -16.44 40.72 6.32
N GLY A 34 -15.50 40.72 7.25
CA GLY A 34 -14.31 41.60 7.20
C GLY A 34 -13.40 41.31 6.00
N SER A 35 -13.44 40.09 5.47
CA SER A 35 -12.69 39.65 4.29
C SER A 35 -13.44 39.91 2.96
N GLY A 36 -14.61 40.56 3.00
CA GLY A 36 -15.41 40.86 1.81
C GLY A 36 -16.23 39.69 1.24
N ILE A 37 -16.31 38.56 1.96
CA ILE A 37 -16.98 37.34 1.52
C ILE A 37 -18.26 37.13 2.34
N PHE A 38 -19.40 36.94 1.67
CA PHE A 38 -20.71 36.81 2.33
C PHE A 38 -21.05 35.33 2.58
N PRO A 39 -21.18 34.88 3.84
CA PRO A 39 -21.44 33.49 4.15
C PRO A 39 -22.89 33.11 3.84
N VAL A 40 -23.09 32.02 3.08
CA VAL A 40 -24.42 31.49 2.74
C VAL A 40 -24.83 30.41 3.74
N GLU A 41 -23.88 29.61 4.21
CA GLU A 41 -24.11 28.55 5.18
C GLU A 41 -22.85 28.36 6.03
N VAL A 42 -23.00 28.43 7.35
CA VAL A 42 -21.93 28.19 8.34
C VAL A 42 -22.39 27.02 9.19
N LYS A 43 -21.79 25.85 8.99
CA LYS A 43 -22.04 24.65 9.79
C LYS A 43 -20.84 24.39 10.70
N GLU A 44 -21.13 24.13 11.96
CA GLU A 44 -20.13 23.71 12.93
C GLU A 44 -19.63 22.32 12.54
N ALA A 45 -18.35 22.22 12.20
CA ALA A 45 -17.72 20.91 12.02
C ALA A 45 -17.48 20.34 13.42
N LEU A 46 -18.54 19.77 14.00
CA LEU A 46 -18.48 19.00 15.23
C LEU A 46 -17.34 17.98 15.10
N SER A 47 -16.38 18.14 16.00
CA SER A 47 -15.22 17.28 16.25
C SER A 47 -15.55 15.81 16.00
N LYS A 48 -15.17 15.28 14.82
CA LYS A 48 -15.19 13.83 14.60
C LYS A 48 -13.94 13.24 15.27
N PRO A 49 -14.09 12.33 16.25
CA PRO A 49 -12.96 11.56 16.77
C PRO A 49 -12.37 10.70 15.65
N LYS A 50 -11.05 10.45 15.72
CA LYS A 50 -10.30 9.52 14.88
C LYS A 50 -11.14 8.27 14.54
N GLY A 51 -11.62 8.16 13.30
CA GLY A 51 -12.38 6.99 12.86
C GLY A 51 -12.94 7.16 11.45
N ILE A 52 -12.34 6.42 10.51
CA ILE A 52 -12.88 5.96 9.22
C ILE A 52 -13.29 7.07 8.21
N PRO A 53 -12.52 7.32 7.13
CA PRO A 53 -12.92 8.24 6.08
C PRO A 53 -14.07 7.66 5.24
N SER A 54 -15.26 8.23 5.41
CA SER A 54 -16.43 8.02 4.54
C SER A 54 -16.35 8.95 3.31
N GLY A 55 -15.48 8.61 2.37
CA GLY A 55 -15.62 8.98 0.96
C GLY A 55 -15.91 7.70 0.16
N PRO A 56 -16.29 7.77 -1.13
CA PRO A 56 -16.28 6.58 -1.97
C PRO A 56 -14.84 6.07 -1.99
N VAL A 57 -14.59 5.02 -1.20
CA VAL A 57 -13.28 4.38 -1.09
C VAL A 57 -12.93 3.95 -2.49
N SER A 58 -11.93 4.60 -3.07
CA SER A 58 -11.30 4.12 -4.29
C SER A 58 -10.78 2.72 -4.01
N LEU A 59 -11.60 1.72 -4.32
CA LEU A 59 -11.29 0.30 -4.24
C LEU A 59 -10.03 -0.06 -5.05
N ILE A 60 -9.61 0.84 -5.96
CA ILE A 60 -8.40 0.74 -6.77
C ILE A 60 -7.16 1.24 -6.03
N GLY A 61 -7.30 2.18 -5.08
CA GLY A 61 -6.19 2.73 -4.30
C GLY A 61 -5.76 1.85 -3.12
N LEU A 62 -6.64 0.97 -2.62
CA LEU A 62 -6.39 0.14 -1.44
C LEU A 62 -5.56 -1.13 -1.76
N LEU A 63 -5.38 -1.46 -3.04
CA LEU A 63 -4.75 -2.71 -3.48
C LEU A 63 -3.30 -2.57 -3.93
N LYS A 64 -2.71 -1.36 -3.94
CA LYS A 64 -1.26 -1.23 -4.13
C LYS A 64 -0.55 -1.56 -2.81
N GLY A 65 -0.55 -2.85 -2.47
CA GLY A 65 0.35 -3.40 -1.47
C GLY A 65 1.80 -3.19 -1.91
N VAL A 66 2.67 -2.87 -0.96
CA VAL A 66 4.11 -2.75 -1.21
C VAL A 66 4.67 -4.14 -1.49
N LYS A 67 5.35 -4.30 -2.64
CA LYS A 67 6.03 -5.56 -2.95
C LYS A 67 7.28 -5.68 -2.09
N PRO A 68 7.57 -6.85 -1.48
CA PRO A 68 8.79 -7.04 -0.69
C PRO A 68 10.08 -6.69 -1.44
N GLY A 69 10.12 -6.92 -2.76
CA GLY A 69 11.27 -6.54 -3.58
C GLY A 69 11.54 -5.04 -3.69
N GLU A 70 10.51 -4.20 -3.58
CA GLU A 70 10.69 -2.73 -3.57
C GLU A 70 11.40 -2.30 -2.28
N ILE A 71 11.08 -2.95 -1.15
CA ILE A 71 11.73 -2.71 0.14
C ILE A 71 13.20 -3.12 0.05
N PHE A 72 13.50 -4.34 -0.41
CA PHE A 72 14.89 -4.82 -0.47
C PHE A 72 15.76 -4.02 -1.45
N ALA A 73 15.22 -3.62 -2.60
CA ALA A 73 15.92 -2.75 -3.54
C ALA A 73 16.21 -1.37 -2.92
N MET A 74 15.26 -0.81 -2.18
CA MET A 74 15.48 0.45 -1.46
C MET A 74 16.52 0.28 -0.35
N THR A 75 16.49 -0.83 0.40
CA THR A 75 17.50 -1.17 1.42
C THR A 75 18.90 -1.27 0.80
N ARG A 76 19.02 -1.87 -0.39
CA ARG A 76 20.26 -1.93 -1.17
C ARG A 76 20.78 -0.53 -1.50
N GLN A 77 19.92 0.32 -2.05
CA GLN A 77 20.31 1.67 -2.41
C GLN A 77 20.69 2.52 -1.18
N LEU A 78 19.98 2.34 -0.07
CA LEU A 78 20.32 2.99 1.20
C LEU A 78 21.70 2.55 1.71
N SER A 79 22.00 1.25 1.66
CA SER A 79 23.32 0.71 2.00
C SER A 79 24.43 1.33 1.14
N ILE A 80 24.22 1.45 -0.17
CA ILE A 80 25.19 2.05 -1.10
C ILE A 80 25.44 3.53 -0.78
N LEU A 81 24.37 4.30 -0.54
CA LEU A 81 24.48 5.72 -0.23
C LEU A 81 25.20 5.96 1.11
N LEU A 82 24.86 5.17 2.13
CA LEU A 82 25.53 5.25 3.44
C LEU A 82 26.99 4.80 3.35
N GLY A 83 27.30 3.74 2.59
CA GLY A 83 28.67 3.30 2.33
C GLY A 83 29.51 4.32 1.55
N ALA A 84 28.86 5.16 0.74
CA ALA A 84 29.49 6.31 0.08
C ALA A 84 29.66 7.53 1.00
N GLY A 85 29.29 7.43 2.29
CA GLY A 85 29.40 8.49 3.28
C GLY A 85 28.30 9.56 3.20
N VAL A 86 27.21 9.30 2.46
CA VAL A 86 26.08 10.23 2.40
C VAL A 86 25.31 10.18 3.73
N PRO A 87 24.98 11.32 4.35
CA PRO A 87 24.19 11.33 5.59
C PRO A 87 22.84 10.61 5.43
N LEU A 88 22.38 9.94 6.50
CA LEU A 88 21.17 9.12 6.49
C LEU A 88 19.92 9.87 5.99
N VAL A 89 19.66 11.05 6.54
CA VAL A 89 18.48 11.86 6.17
C VAL A 89 18.49 12.25 4.69
N LYS A 90 19.66 12.65 4.16
CA LYS A 90 19.83 12.97 2.73
C LYS A 90 19.66 11.73 1.85
N SER A 91 20.14 10.58 2.31
CA SER A 91 19.98 9.31 1.61
C SER A 91 18.50 8.92 1.53
N LEU A 92 17.77 9.02 2.63
CA LEU A 92 16.32 8.76 2.66
C LEU A 92 15.55 9.72 1.74
N GLU A 93 15.87 11.00 1.75
CA GLU A 93 15.27 12.01 0.86
C GLU A 93 15.48 11.68 -0.63
N ALA A 94 16.72 11.33 -1.01
CA ALA A 94 17.05 10.94 -2.37
C ALA A 94 16.27 9.68 -2.81
N LEU A 95 16.08 8.70 -1.92
CA LEU A 95 15.34 7.48 -2.22
C LEU A 95 13.84 7.71 -2.34
N ILE A 96 13.24 8.55 -1.48
CA ILE A 96 11.80 8.87 -1.52
C ILE A 96 11.39 9.44 -2.88
N SER A 97 12.27 10.22 -3.52
CA SER A 97 12.03 10.79 -4.86
C SER A 97 11.98 9.74 -5.99
N GLN A 98 12.63 8.59 -5.80
CA GLN A 98 12.73 7.51 -6.79
C GLN A 98 11.62 6.46 -6.63
N ILE A 99 10.90 6.46 -5.51
CA ILE A 99 9.86 5.46 -5.22
C ILE A 99 8.61 5.72 -6.07
N THR A 100 8.25 4.76 -6.91
CA THR A 100 7.05 4.82 -7.76
C THR A 100 5.76 4.43 -7.01
N ASN A 101 5.89 3.66 -5.93
CA ASN A 101 4.77 3.20 -5.14
C ASN A 101 4.38 4.24 -4.07
N SER A 102 3.21 4.87 -4.24
CA SER A 102 2.73 5.92 -3.35
C SER A 102 2.57 5.49 -1.89
N MET A 103 2.32 4.20 -1.62
CA MET A 103 2.25 3.68 -0.25
C MET A 103 3.64 3.63 0.38
N LEU A 104 4.62 3.04 -0.32
CA LEU A 104 6.00 2.97 0.14
C LEU A 104 6.60 4.38 0.32
N GLN A 105 6.31 5.29 -0.61
CA GLN A 105 6.76 6.67 -0.53
C GLN A 105 6.29 7.37 0.76
N LYS A 106 5.02 7.18 1.15
CA LYS A 106 4.47 7.74 2.39
C LYS A 106 5.14 7.14 3.63
N ILE A 107 5.36 5.83 3.65
CA ILE A 107 6.02 5.14 4.76
C ILE A 107 7.45 5.65 4.92
N MET A 108 8.20 5.74 3.82
CA MET A 108 9.56 6.25 3.86
C MET A 108 9.64 7.72 4.24
N ALA A 109 8.68 8.54 3.82
CA ALA A 109 8.58 9.93 4.27
C ALA A 109 8.33 10.04 5.78
N GLN A 110 7.48 9.18 6.35
CA GLN A 110 7.25 9.11 7.80
C GLN A 110 8.50 8.65 8.56
N ILE A 111 9.23 7.66 8.04
CA ILE A 111 10.49 7.21 8.62
C ILE A 111 11.52 8.34 8.59
N LYS A 112 11.68 9.02 7.44
CA LYS A 112 12.60 10.16 7.31
C LYS A 112 12.26 11.27 8.32
N GLU A 113 10.98 11.60 8.47
CA GLU A 113 10.54 12.62 9.44
C GLU A 113 10.90 12.22 10.87
N SER A 114 10.59 10.99 11.26
CA SER A 114 10.90 10.48 12.60
C SER A 114 12.41 10.46 12.89
N VAL A 115 13.25 10.12 11.90
CA VAL A 115 14.71 10.21 12.02
C VAL A 115 15.18 11.66 12.10
N ASN A 116 14.56 12.57 11.35
CA ASN A 116 14.86 14.00 11.38
C ASN A 116 14.47 14.65 12.73
N GLU A 117 13.45 14.12 13.41
CA GLU A 117 13.07 14.44 14.78
C GLU A 117 14.04 13.88 15.84
N GLY A 118 15.04 13.10 15.43
CA GLY A 118 16.09 12.56 16.30
C GLY A 118 15.84 11.15 16.82
N ASN A 119 14.80 10.45 16.33
CA ASN A 119 14.62 9.04 16.66
C ASN A 119 15.61 8.16 15.90
N SER A 120 15.92 6.98 16.44
CA SER A 120 16.75 5.99 15.76
C SER A 120 16.05 5.44 14.52
N LEU A 121 16.82 5.07 13.50
CA LEU A 121 16.27 4.44 12.30
C LEU A 121 15.52 3.14 12.65
N ALA A 122 16.07 2.35 13.57
CA ALA A 122 15.41 1.14 14.05
C ALA A 122 14.04 1.43 14.67
N PHE A 123 13.94 2.46 15.52
CA PHE A 123 12.67 2.87 16.10
C PHE A 123 11.67 3.29 15.03
N SER A 124 12.07 4.14 14.08
CA SER A 124 11.19 4.59 13.00
C SER A 124 10.69 3.43 12.12
N LEU A 125 11.53 2.43 11.86
CA LEU A 125 11.15 1.22 11.12
C LEU A 125 10.17 0.34 11.91
N SER A 126 10.34 0.25 13.24
CA SER A 126 9.49 -0.56 14.13
C SER A 126 8.02 -0.12 14.12
N GLN A 127 7.75 1.15 13.79
CA GLN A 127 6.39 1.69 13.65
C GLN A 127 5.63 1.09 12.45
N HIS A 128 6.32 0.35 11.58
CA HIS A 128 5.79 -0.23 10.35
C HIS A 128 5.99 -1.76 10.29
N PRO A 129 5.45 -2.54 11.26
CA PRO A 129 5.71 -3.99 11.39
C PRO A 129 5.15 -4.83 10.22
N LYS A 130 4.24 -4.27 9.43
CA LYS A 130 3.71 -4.92 8.21
C LYS A 130 4.75 -5.04 7.10
N PHE A 131 5.77 -4.17 7.11
CA PHE A 131 6.77 -4.08 6.05
C PHE A 131 8.16 -4.46 6.56
N PHE A 132 8.46 -4.15 7.82
CA PHE A 132 9.74 -4.45 8.45
C PHE A 132 9.53 -5.47 9.57
N SER A 133 10.10 -6.67 9.40
CA SER A 133 10.05 -7.71 10.43
C SER A 133 10.89 -7.34 11.66
N ASN A 134 10.61 -7.95 12.81
CA ASN A 134 11.42 -7.76 14.01
C ASN A 134 12.91 -8.07 13.78
N LEU A 135 13.22 -9.07 12.96
CA LEU A 135 14.61 -9.39 12.59
C LEU A 135 15.26 -8.23 11.82
N TYR A 136 14.53 -7.61 10.90
CA TYR A 136 15.02 -6.47 10.13
C TYR A 136 15.31 -5.28 11.06
N VAL A 137 14.37 -4.96 11.96
CA VAL A 137 14.51 -3.86 12.92
C VAL A 137 15.68 -4.09 13.86
N ASN A 138 15.80 -5.28 14.46
CA ASN A 138 16.87 -5.60 15.40
C ASN A 138 18.27 -5.60 14.74
N MET A 139 18.34 -6.02 13.48
CA MET A 139 19.59 -5.91 12.71
C MET A 139 19.96 -4.45 12.49
N VAL A 140 19.00 -3.61 12.07
CA VAL A 140 19.24 -2.17 11.91
C VAL A 140 19.66 -1.52 13.23
N ASP A 141 19.02 -1.87 14.35
CA ASP A 141 19.36 -1.37 15.68
C ASP A 141 20.82 -1.69 16.05
N SER A 142 21.24 -2.94 15.83
CA SER A 142 22.62 -3.36 16.03
C SER A 142 23.60 -2.64 15.08
N GLY A 143 23.20 -2.41 13.82
CA GLY A 143 23.98 -1.67 12.84
C GLY A 143 24.14 -0.19 13.20
N GLU A 144 23.09 0.43 13.72
CA GLU A 144 23.07 1.82 14.18
C GLU A 144 23.92 1.99 15.44
N ALA A 145 23.78 1.10 16.43
CA ALA A 145 24.57 1.11 17.66
C ALA A 145 26.07 0.85 17.41
N SER A 146 26.42 0.08 16.39
CA SER A 146 27.81 -0.23 16.02
C SER A 146 28.40 0.72 14.97
N GLY A 147 27.60 1.66 14.43
CA GLY A 147 28.01 2.55 13.35
C GLY A 147 28.28 1.84 12.01
N SER A 148 27.81 0.60 11.84
CA SER A 148 28.01 -0.24 10.64
C SER A 148 26.72 -0.45 9.83
N LEU A 149 25.90 0.59 9.80
CA LEU A 149 24.57 0.55 9.20
C LEU A 149 24.60 0.22 7.70
N ASP A 150 25.61 0.70 6.97
CA ASP A 150 25.88 0.40 5.57
C ASP A 150 26.05 -1.12 5.33
N VAL A 151 26.87 -1.79 6.14
CA VAL A 151 27.13 -3.23 6.05
C VAL A 151 25.88 -4.03 6.39
N VAL A 152 25.17 -3.64 7.47
CA VAL A 152 23.98 -4.36 7.92
C VAL A 152 22.84 -4.24 6.92
N LEU A 153 22.57 -3.05 6.38
CA LEU A 153 21.58 -2.87 5.32
C LEU A 153 21.97 -3.64 4.06
N GLY A 154 23.25 -3.70 3.72
CA GLY A 154 23.75 -4.50 2.59
C GLY A 154 23.41 -5.98 2.74
N ARG A 155 23.64 -6.54 3.93
CA ARG A 155 23.28 -7.93 4.28
C ARG A 155 21.76 -8.16 4.27
N LEU A 156 20.98 -7.21 4.80
CA LEU A 156 19.51 -7.29 4.78
C LEU A 156 18.96 -7.30 3.35
N ALA A 157 19.53 -6.47 2.47
CA ALA A 157 19.16 -6.44 1.06
C ALA A 157 19.54 -7.75 0.35
N GLU A 158 20.75 -8.28 0.54
CA GLU A 158 21.15 -9.58 -0.03
C GLU A 158 20.22 -10.70 0.41
N PHE A 159 19.97 -10.79 1.72
CA PHE A 159 19.08 -11.80 2.28
C PHE A 159 17.67 -11.72 1.67
N GLY A 160 17.11 -10.52 1.57
CA GLY A 160 15.79 -10.28 0.99
C GLY A 160 15.71 -10.61 -0.50
N GLU A 161 16.71 -10.17 -1.28
CA GLU A 161 16.82 -10.46 -2.71
C GLU A 161 16.96 -11.97 -2.96
N HIS A 162 17.77 -12.68 -2.17
CA HIS A 162 17.89 -14.14 -2.24
C HIS A 162 16.56 -14.83 -1.92
N GLN A 163 15.86 -14.42 -0.87
CA GLN A 163 14.53 -14.97 -0.57
C GLN A 163 13.53 -14.73 -1.70
N GLN A 164 13.56 -13.54 -2.31
CA GLN A 164 12.69 -13.21 -3.43
C GLN A 164 13.02 -14.05 -4.67
N ALA A 165 14.30 -14.23 -4.99
CA ALA A 165 14.75 -15.06 -6.09
C ALA A 165 14.33 -16.53 -5.90
N LEU A 166 14.48 -17.08 -4.68
CA LEU A 166 14.02 -18.43 -4.36
C LEU A 166 12.52 -18.56 -4.55
N ARG A 167 11.71 -17.65 -4.00
CA ARG A 167 10.26 -17.64 -4.20
C ARG A 167 9.87 -17.52 -5.67
N GLY A 168 10.62 -16.73 -6.45
CA GLY A 168 10.44 -16.62 -7.90
C GLY A 168 10.67 -17.94 -8.61
N ARG A 169 11.76 -18.65 -8.27
CA ARG A 169 12.07 -19.98 -8.82
C ARG A 169 11.00 -21.01 -8.48
N PHE A 170 10.53 -21.04 -7.24
CA PHE A 170 9.42 -21.93 -6.84
C PHE A 170 8.14 -21.64 -7.61
N LYS A 171 7.76 -20.36 -7.75
CA LYS A 171 6.58 -19.97 -8.54
C LYS A 171 6.70 -20.37 -10.00
N ALA A 172 7.87 -20.16 -10.60
CA ALA A 172 8.12 -20.55 -11.98
C ALA A 172 8.07 -22.07 -12.16
N ALA A 173 8.66 -22.84 -11.25
CA ALA A 173 8.65 -24.30 -11.29
C ALA A 173 7.23 -24.88 -11.15
N LEU A 174 6.37 -24.27 -10.35
CA LEU A 174 4.97 -24.70 -10.17
C LEU A 174 4.04 -24.26 -11.30
N ALA A 175 4.44 -23.30 -12.14
CA ALA A 175 3.58 -22.79 -13.19
C ALA A 175 3.19 -23.88 -14.21
N TYR A 176 4.15 -24.69 -14.66
CA TYR A 176 3.89 -25.77 -15.62
C TYR A 176 3.01 -26.90 -15.04
N PRO A 177 3.31 -27.48 -13.86
CA PRO A 177 2.42 -28.44 -13.22
C PRO A 177 1.01 -27.92 -12.97
N ALA A 178 0.86 -26.67 -12.52
CA ALA A 178 -0.45 -26.05 -12.30
C ALA A 178 -1.23 -25.92 -13.62
N PHE A 179 -0.56 -25.50 -14.70
CA PHE A 179 -1.16 -25.39 -16.02
C PHE A 179 -1.60 -26.76 -16.58
N MET A 180 -0.73 -27.77 -16.50
CA MET A 180 -1.06 -29.12 -16.95
C MET A 180 -2.16 -29.77 -16.11
N SER A 181 -2.16 -29.55 -14.78
CA SER A 181 -3.22 -30.01 -13.89
C SER A 181 -4.57 -29.36 -14.23
N LEU A 182 -4.58 -28.07 -14.57
CA LEU A 182 -5.78 -27.36 -14.99
C LEU A 182 -6.36 -27.95 -16.28
N ILE A 183 -5.52 -28.12 -17.32
CA ILE A 183 -5.95 -28.73 -18.58
C ILE A 183 -6.45 -30.15 -18.37
N GLY A 184 -5.71 -30.97 -17.62
CA GLY A 184 -6.09 -32.35 -17.32
C GLY A 184 -7.45 -32.42 -16.62
N THR A 185 -7.69 -31.53 -15.64
CA THR A 185 -8.98 -31.43 -14.96
C THR A 185 -10.11 -31.05 -15.91
N VAL A 186 -9.88 -30.08 -16.80
CA VAL A 186 -10.87 -29.64 -17.79
C VAL A 186 -11.23 -30.76 -18.76
N VAL A 187 -10.22 -31.47 -19.30
CA VAL A 187 -10.43 -32.59 -20.22
C VAL A 187 -11.17 -33.73 -19.52
N LEU A 188 -10.77 -34.09 -18.30
CA LEU A 188 -11.43 -35.13 -17.52
C LEU A 188 -12.90 -34.79 -17.25
N PHE A 189 -13.18 -33.54 -16.85
CA PHE A 189 -14.54 -33.05 -16.65
C PHE A 189 -15.36 -33.15 -17.94
N PHE A 190 -14.80 -32.73 -19.08
CA PHE A 190 -15.47 -32.83 -20.38
C PHE A 190 -15.78 -34.29 -20.76
N LEU A 191 -14.84 -35.22 -20.58
CA LEU A 191 -15.04 -36.64 -20.86
C LEU A 191 -16.23 -37.20 -20.06
N ILE A 192 -16.27 -36.94 -18.75
CA ILE A 192 -17.30 -37.47 -17.86
C ILE A 192 -18.66 -36.83 -18.13
N THR A 193 -18.72 -35.53 -18.42
CA THR A 193 -19.99 -34.82 -18.61
C THR A 193 -20.61 -35.04 -19.99
N PHE A 194 -19.80 -35.16 -21.05
CA PHE A 194 -20.32 -35.24 -22.42
C PHE A 194 -20.14 -36.62 -23.05
N ILE A 195 -18.95 -37.21 -22.96
CA ILE A 195 -18.63 -38.44 -23.69
C ILE A 195 -19.24 -39.67 -23.00
N VAL A 196 -19.09 -39.80 -21.68
CA VAL A 196 -19.64 -40.95 -20.94
C VAL A 196 -21.16 -41.09 -21.15
N PRO A 197 -21.99 -40.03 -21.01
CA PRO A 197 -23.43 -40.14 -21.25
C PRO A 197 -23.79 -40.46 -22.70
N ASN A 198 -23.02 -39.96 -23.67
CA ASN A 198 -23.26 -40.29 -25.08
C ASN A 198 -23.03 -41.78 -25.35
N ILE A 199 -21.98 -42.35 -24.76
CA ILE A 199 -21.71 -43.78 -24.88
C ILE A 199 -22.79 -44.61 -24.19
N THR A 200 -23.20 -44.25 -22.97
CA THR A 200 -24.26 -44.99 -22.26
C THR A 200 -25.62 -44.90 -22.96
N LYS A 201 -25.94 -43.77 -23.60
CA LYS A 201 -27.14 -43.65 -24.47
C LYS A 201 -27.10 -44.64 -25.62
N ILE A 202 -25.98 -44.73 -26.35
CA ILE A 202 -25.82 -45.69 -27.46
C ILE A 202 -26.03 -47.13 -26.96
N PHE A 203 -25.45 -47.48 -25.81
CA PHE A 203 -25.64 -48.81 -25.24
C PHE A 203 -27.09 -49.06 -24.81
N THR A 204 -27.82 -48.04 -24.34
CA THR A 204 -29.23 -48.17 -23.95
C THR A 204 -30.13 -48.40 -25.18
N ASP A 205 -29.87 -47.67 -26.27
CA ASP A 205 -30.61 -47.81 -27.53
C ASP A 205 -30.41 -49.19 -28.18
N MET A 206 -29.21 -49.79 -28.01
CA MET A 206 -28.92 -51.15 -28.49
C MET A 206 -29.64 -52.26 -27.71
N HIS A 207 -30.19 -51.98 -26.52
CA HIS A 207 -30.91 -52.96 -25.69
C HIS A 207 -32.45 -52.91 -25.85
N GLN A 208 -32.99 -52.22 -26.87
CA GLN A 208 -34.42 -52.26 -27.21
C GLN A 208 -34.74 -53.00 -28.53
N THR A 209 -35.33 -54.18 -28.31
CA THR A 209 -36.17 -55.07 -29.15
C THR A 209 -35.74 -55.43 -30.57
N LEU A 210 -35.34 -56.70 -30.73
CA LEU A 210 -35.54 -57.47 -31.96
C LEU A 210 -37.03 -57.44 -32.36
N PRO A 211 -37.38 -57.12 -33.62
CA PRO A 211 -38.75 -57.26 -34.10
C PRO A 211 -39.12 -58.74 -34.18
N LEU A 212 -40.29 -59.09 -33.62
CA LEU A 212 -41.01 -60.33 -33.92
C LEU A 212 -41.89 -60.12 -35.16
#